data_AF-E4QSZ9-F1
#
_entry.id   AF-E4QSZ9-F1
#
_cell.length_a   1.000
_cell.length_b   1.000
_cell.length_c   1.000
_cell.angle_alpha   90.00
_cell.angle_beta   90.00
_cell.angle_gamma   90.00
#
_symmetry.space_group_name_H-M   'P 1'
#
loop_
_entity.id
_entity.type
_entity.pdbx_description
1 polymer ?
#
loop_
_entity_poly.entity_id
_entity_poly.type
_entity_poly.pdbx_seq_one_letter_code
_entity_poly.pdbx_strand_id
1 'polypeptide(L)'
;MENAKDILTQTERDAFQAEIENLYLNRIWKEFRIKDIFEQIKTNNVITNGSGDLPATTAISTNNQLGKYISPKGATILQNVFSATANGNGKAFFQPKPFTILQDSYAFKFKYKINNKKQFYLFFLGSLNKVFQKYSWDNKSTWNRISGELIALPVDNQNQINFDFIEKFTFLIMKIILNEIINYYNKKVEIF
;
A
#
# COMPACT_ATOMS: atom_id res chain seq x y z
N MET A 1 15.29 17.07 25.62
CA MET A 1 15.60 15.70 26.05
C MET A 1 14.30 14.92 26.08
N GLU A 2 13.90 14.37 24.93
CA GLU A 2 12.65 13.63 24.79
C GLU A 2 12.99 12.16 24.55
N ASN A 3 12.74 11.38 25.60
CA ASN A 3 12.57 9.92 25.71
C ASN A 3 13.51 8.97 24.95
N ALA A 4 14.56 8.54 25.66
CA ALA A 4 15.25 7.26 25.44
C ALA A 4 14.37 6.00 25.62
N LYS A 5 13.03 6.13 25.70
CA LYS A 5 12.08 5.03 25.96
C LYS A 5 11.52 4.35 24.72
N ASP A 6 11.74 4.91 23.52
CA ASP A 6 11.20 4.35 22.27
C ASP A 6 12.25 3.60 21.41
N ILE A 7 13.51 3.57 21.86
CA ILE A 7 14.59 2.85 21.17
C ILE A 7 14.65 1.42 21.70
N LEU A 8 14.34 0.46 20.84
CA LEU A 8 14.50 -0.96 21.15
C LEU A 8 15.98 -1.27 21.40
N THR A 9 16.24 -2.04 22.45
CA THR A 9 17.53 -2.71 22.67
C THR A 9 17.80 -3.73 21.55
N GLN A 10 19.05 -4.19 21.42
CA GLN A 10 19.37 -5.27 20.47
C GLN A 10 18.55 -6.53 20.76
N THR A 11 18.41 -6.89 22.03
CA THR A 11 17.62 -8.05 22.47
C THR A 11 16.15 -7.93 22.09
N GLU A 12 15.53 -6.76 22.23
CA GLU A 12 14.14 -6.55 21.81
C GLU A 12 13.97 -6.64 20.29
N ARG A 13 14.95 -6.13 19.51
CA ARG A 13 14.95 -6.29 18.04
C ARG A 13 15.04 -7.75 17.64
N ASP A 14 15.95 -8.51 18.24
CA ASP A 14 16.13 -9.93 17.94
C ASP A 14 14.87 -10.73 18.31
N ALA A 15 14.22 -10.39 19.44
CA ALA A 15 12.95 -10.98 19.83
C ALA A 15 11.82 -10.67 18.83
N PHE A 16 11.71 -9.42 18.35
CA PHE A 16 10.72 -9.05 17.34
C PHE A 16 10.99 -9.73 15.99
N GLN A 17 12.26 -9.86 15.59
CA GLN A 17 12.64 -10.57 14.37
C GLN A 17 12.27 -12.05 14.45
N ALA A 18 12.58 -12.71 15.58
CA ALA A 18 12.17 -14.09 15.82
C ALA A 18 10.64 -14.26 15.84
N GLU A 19 9.91 -13.29 16.41
CA GLU A 19 8.45 -13.28 16.38
C GLU A 19 7.90 -13.15 14.95
N ILE A 20 8.48 -12.27 14.12
CA ILE A 20 8.10 -12.12 12.70
C ILE A 20 8.36 -13.41 11.93
N GLU A 21 9.50 -14.05 12.13
CA GLU A 21 9.85 -15.32 11.48
C GLU A 21 8.89 -16.44 11.90
N ASN A 22 8.60 -16.55 13.20
CA ASN A 22 7.64 -17.53 13.71
C ASN A 22 6.24 -17.29 13.14
N LEU A 23 5.82 -16.02 13.12
CA LEU A 23 4.57 -15.60 12.49
C LEU A 23 4.56 -16.01 11.01
N TYR A 24 5.61 -15.76 10.25
CA TYR A 24 5.63 -16.05 8.81
C TYR A 24 5.68 -17.56 8.48
N LEU A 25 6.55 -18.31 9.16
CA LEU A 25 6.82 -19.72 8.88
C LEU A 25 5.67 -20.65 9.31
N ASN A 26 4.96 -20.31 10.38
CA ASN A 26 3.87 -21.13 10.91
C ASN A 26 2.50 -20.72 10.38
N ARG A 27 2.44 -20.22 9.14
CA ARG A 27 1.19 -19.80 8.51
C ARG A 27 0.95 -20.52 7.20
N ILE A 28 -0.32 -20.82 6.98
CA ILE A 28 -0.81 -21.33 5.71
C ILE A 28 -1.08 -20.11 4.83
N TRP A 29 -0.52 -20.15 3.63
CA TRP A 29 -0.72 -19.14 2.61
C TRP A 29 -1.60 -19.71 1.50
N LYS A 30 -2.55 -18.92 1.03
CA LYS A 30 -3.41 -19.29 -0.10
C LYS A 30 -3.43 -18.19 -1.15
N GLU A 31 -3.65 -18.60 -2.38
CA GLU A 31 -3.80 -17.69 -3.50
C GLU A 31 -5.25 -17.20 -3.62
N PHE A 32 -5.40 -15.89 -3.82
CA PHE A 32 -6.67 -15.23 -4.03
C PHE A 32 -6.60 -14.40 -5.29
N ARG A 33 -7.67 -14.41 -6.11
CA ARG A 33 -7.71 -13.49 -7.24
C ARG A 33 -7.94 -12.08 -6.74
N ILE A 34 -7.28 -11.10 -7.36
CA ILE A 34 -7.44 -9.69 -7.02
C ILE A 34 -8.90 -9.28 -7.12
N LYS A 35 -9.64 -9.72 -8.14
CA LYS A 35 -11.08 -9.44 -8.30
C LYS A 35 -11.96 -10.00 -7.18
N ASP A 36 -11.52 -11.01 -6.44
CA ASP A 36 -12.33 -11.59 -5.36
C ASP A 36 -12.24 -10.74 -4.09
N ILE A 37 -11.16 -9.96 -3.95
CA ILE A 37 -10.89 -9.11 -2.80
C ILE A 37 -11.22 -7.63 -3.09
N PHE A 38 -10.94 -7.19 -4.32
CA PHE A 38 -10.98 -5.79 -4.72
C PHE A 38 -11.97 -5.54 -5.85
N GLU A 39 -12.47 -4.30 -5.89
CA GLU A 39 -13.27 -3.78 -6.99
C GLU A 39 -12.75 -2.43 -7.46
N GLN A 40 -12.84 -2.18 -8.77
CA GLN A 40 -12.51 -0.89 -9.36
C GLN A 40 -13.55 0.15 -8.98
N ILE A 41 -13.09 1.35 -8.68
CA ILE A 41 -13.95 2.50 -8.42
C ILE A 41 -14.16 3.23 -9.75
N LYS A 42 -15.43 3.45 -10.13
CA LYS A 42 -15.78 4.33 -11.24
C LYS A 42 -15.53 5.79 -10.83
N THR A 43 -14.82 6.53 -11.66
CA THR A 43 -14.52 7.95 -11.44
C THR A 43 -15.04 8.81 -12.58
N ASN A 44 -15.34 10.07 -12.29
CA ASN A 44 -15.71 11.06 -13.30
C ASN A 44 -14.49 11.44 -14.15
N ASN A 45 -14.72 11.72 -15.44
CA ASN A 45 -13.68 12.26 -16.31
C ASN A 45 -13.45 13.74 -15.99
N VAL A 46 -12.23 14.09 -15.60
CA VAL A 46 -11.81 15.45 -15.22
C VAL A 46 -10.55 15.90 -15.96
N ILE A 47 -10.24 15.27 -17.10
CA ILE A 47 -9.01 15.56 -17.88
C ILE A 47 -8.92 17.03 -18.34
N THR A 48 -10.08 17.67 -18.54
CA THR A 48 -10.20 19.06 -18.98
C THR A 48 -10.28 20.07 -17.83
N ASN A 49 -10.25 19.62 -16.57
CA ASN A 49 -10.26 20.54 -15.44
C ASN A 49 -8.97 21.37 -15.45
N GLY A 50 -9.12 22.68 -15.24
CA GLY A 50 -7.99 23.59 -15.05
C GLY A 50 -7.26 23.32 -13.73
N SER A 51 -6.19 24.08 -13.49
CA SER A 51 -5.42 24.01 -12.24
C SER A 51 -6.28 24.27 -10.99
N GLY A 52 -5.88 23.68 -9.87
CA GLY A 52 -6.55 23.84 -8.58
C GLY A 52 -5.71 23.25 -7.45
N ASP A 53 -6.35 22.83 -6.36
CA ASP A 53 -5.72 22.32 -5.14
C ASP A 53 -5.95 20.82 -4.90
N LEU A 54 -6.78 20.16 -5.71
CA LEU A 54 -7.05 18.73 -5.58
C LEU A 54 -5.92 17.91 -6.23
N PRO A 55 -5.17 17.09 -5.47
CA PRO A 55 -4.15 16.20 -6.04
C PRO A 55 -4.80 15.18 -6.98
N ALA A 56 -4.17 14.94 -8.13
CA ALA A 56 -4.70 14.05 -9.15
C ALA A 56 -3.65 13.08 -9.69
N THR A 57 -4.03 11.81 -9.81
CA THR A 57 -3.10 10.74 -10.22
C THR A 57 -2.96 10.62 -11.73
N THR A 58 -1.75 10.30 -12.18
CA THR A 58 -1.41 9.99 -13.57
C THR A 58 -0.64 8.66 -13.68
N ALA A 59 -0.05 8.35 -14.84
CA ALA A 59 0.77 7.14 -15.02
C ALA A 59 2.20 7.20 -14.38
N ILE A 60 2.50 8.16 -13.50
CA ILE A 60 3.83 8.25 -12.88
C ILE A 60 4.00 7.20 -11.77
N SER A 61 5.21 6.64 -11.65
CA SER A 61 5.55 5.62 -10.65
C SER A 61 6.17 6.17 -9.36
N THR A 62 6.30 7.50 -9.28
CA THR A 62 6.89 8.29 -8.19
C THR A 62 5.84 9.19 -7.53
N ASN A 63 6.22 9.93 -6.48
CA ASN A 63 5.37 10.92 -5.81
C ASN A 63 3.97 10.41 -5.40
N ASN A 64 3.88 9.15 -4.95
CA ASN A 64 2.62 8.47 -4.68
C ASN A 64 1.58 8.60 -5.81
N GLN A 65 2.05 8.56 -7.06
CA GLN A 65 1.25 8.72 -8.28
C GLN A 65 0.69 10.13 -8.54
N LEU A 66 0.94 11.12 -7.68
CA LEU A 66 0.39 12.46 -7.80
C LEU A 66 1.15 13.26 -8.88
N GLY A 67 0.53 13.41 -10.05
CA GLY A 67 1.14 14.05 -11.20
C GLY A 67 0.72 15.50 -11.43
N LYS A 68 -0.47 15.90 -10.96
CA LYS A 68 -1.01 17.25 -11.12
C LYS A 68 -1.89 17.66 -9.95
N TYR A 69 -2.19 18.95 -9.87
CA TYR A 69 -3.24 19.50 -9.03
C TYR A 69 -4.27 20.18 -9.93
N ILE A 70 -5.54 19.83 -9.75
CA ILE A 70 -6.64 20.27 -10.63
C ILE A 70 -7.78 20.87 -9.82
N SER A 71 -8.68 21.59 -10.49
CA SER A 71 -9.93 22.04 -9.89
C SER A 71 -10.77 20.83 -9.44
N PRO A 72 -11.36 20.85 -8.23
CA PRO A 72 -12.20 19.74 -7.74
C PRO A 72 -13.58 19.69 -8.40
N LYS A 73 -13.92 20.65 -9.27
CA LYS A 73 -15.25 20.74 -9.89
C LYS A 73 -15.61 19.46 -10.65
N GLY A 74 -16.64 18.76 -10.18
CA GLY A 74 -17.13 17.51 -10.77
C GLY A 74 -16.22 16.29 -10.55
N ALA A 75 -15.13 16.43 -9.79
CA ALA A 75 -14.22 15.32 -9.52
C ALA A 75 -14.81 14.31 -8.53
N THR A 76 -14.46 13.04 -8.72
CA THR A 76 -14.70 12.00 -7.72
C THR A 76 -13.57 12.06 -6.70
N ILE A 77 -13.84 12.63 -5.53
CA ILE A 77 -12.84 12.72 -4.45
C ILE A 77 -12.78 11.38 -3.71
N LEU A 78 -11.59 10.79 -3.68
CA LEU A 78 -11.29 9.50 -3.07
C LEU A 78 -10.30 9.65 -1.93
N GLN A 79 -10.37 8.76 -0.95
CA GLN A 79 -9.43 8.68 0.17
C GLN A 79 -9.46 7.28 0.77
N ASN A 80 -8.34 6.82 1.33
CA ASN A 80 -8.19 5.50 1.94
C ASN A 80 -8.53 4.38 0.96
N VAL A 81 -8.04 4.50 -0.26
CA VAL A 81 -8.17 3.49 -1.31
C VAL A 81 -6.83 3.28 -1.98
N PHE A 82 -6.74 2.27 -2.85
CA PHE A 82 -5.58 2.09 -3.70
C PHE A 82 -5.76 2.86 -5.00
N SER A 83 -4.64 3.31 -5.56
CA SER A 83 -4.55 3.73 -6.96
C SER A 83 -3.44 2.95 -7.65
N ALA A 84 -3.53 2.79 -8.96
CA ALA A 84 -2.48 2.14 -9.73
C ALA A 84 -2.33 2.76 -11.11
N THR A 85 -1.14 2.59 -11.70
CA THR A 85 -0.89 2.97 -13.09
C THR A 85 -1.68 2.04 -14.02
N ALA A 86 -2.38 2.61 -15.00
CA ALA A 86 -3.04 1.87 -16.07
C ALA A 86 -2.14 1.73 -17.31
N ASN A 87 -1.17 2.65 -17.42
CA ASN A 87 -0.19 2.73 -18.48
C ASN A 87 1.20 2.94 -17.87
N GLY A 88 2.26 2.64 -18.64
CA GLY A 88 3.65 2.72 -18.17
C GLY A 88 4.04 1.62 -17.20
N ASN A 89 5.01 1.92 -16.32
CA ASN A 89 5.57 0.92 -15.41
C ASN A 89 4.54 0.60 -14.32
N GLY A 90 4.04 -0.63 -14.31
CA GLY A 90 2.97 -1.06 -13.42
C GLY A 90 3.34 -0.86 -11.96
N LYS A 91 2.53 -0.10 -11.22
CA LYS A 91 2.72 0.11 -9.79
C LYS A 91 1.41 0.47 -9.10
N ALA A 92 1.21 -0.10 -7.92
CA ALA A 92 0.11 0.25 -7.02
C ALA A 92 0.59 1.18 -5.91
N PHE A 93 -0.33 1.99 -5.40
CA PHE A 93 -0.14 2.98 -4.35
C PHE A 93 -1.31 2.93 -3.37
N PHE A 94 -1.05 3.33 -2.13
CA PHE A 94 -2.09 3.62 -1.17
C PHE A 94 -2.26 5.14 -1.03
N GLN A 95 -3.51 5.61 -1.06
CA GLN A 95 -3.83 7.04 -1.02
C GLN A 95 -4.52 7.40 0.31
N PRO A 96 -3.74 7.79 1.36
CA PRO A 96 -4.30 8.12 2.68
C PRO A 96 -4.95 9.50 2.76
N LYS A 97 -4.79 10.33 1.72
CA LYS A 97 -5.29 11.71 1.65
C LYS A 97 -6.26 11.88 0.48
N PRO A 98 -7.14 12.90 0.51
CA PRO A 98 -8.04 13.18 -0.59
C PRO A 98 -7.31 13.38 -1.92
N PHE A 99 -7.81 12.75 -2.98
CA PHE A 99 -7.28 12.85 -4.35
C PHE A 99 -8.35 12.50 -5.39
N THR A 100 -8.05 12.65 -6.68
CA THR A 100 -8.86 12.12 -7.79
C THR A 100 -8.01 11.39 -8.83
N ILE A 101 -8.65 10.61 -9.70
CA ILE A 101 -8.02 10.07 -10.91
C ILE A 101 -8.10 11.12 -12.02
N LEU A 102 -6.96 11.48 -12.64
CA LEU A 102 -6.94 12.37 -13.80
C LEU A 102 -6.94 11.57 -15.11
N GLN A 103 -5.90 10.78 -15.33
CA GLN A 103 -5.70 10.01 -16.56
C GLN A 103 -4.75 8.84 -16.33
N ASP A 104 -4.75 7.85 -17.23
CA ASP A 104 -3.82 6.72 -17.29
C ASP A 104 -3.58 5.98 -15.95
N SER A 105 -4.58 6.03 -15.07
CA SER A 105 -4.57 5.46 -13.73
C SER A 105 -5.99 5.06 -13.35
N TYR A 106 -6.12 4.23 -12.33
CA TYR A 106 -7.42 3.85 -11.77
C TYR A 106 -7.32 3.71 -10.26
N ALA A 107 -8.47 3.80 -9.60
CA ALA A 107 -8.60 3.49 -8.18
C ALA A 107 -9.36 2.18 -7.97
N PHE A 108 -9.03 1.49 -6.89
CA PHE A 108 -9.73 0.27 -6.46
C PHE A 108 -9.73 0.18 -4.94
N LYS A 109 -10.71 -0.55 -4.40
CA LYS A 109 -10.93 -0.69 -2.95
C LYS A 109 -11.31 -2.13 -2.61
N PHE A 110 -11.24 -2.47 -1.32
CA PHE A 110 -11.77 -3.73 -0.83
C PHE A 110 -13.27 -3.82 -1.07
N LYS A 111 -13.75 -5.02 -1.45
CA LYS A 111 -15.19 -5.31 -1.60
C LYS A 111 -15.92 -5.38 -0.27
N TYR A 112 -15.19 -5.68 0.80
CA TYR A 112 -15.71 -5.75 2.16
C TYR A 112 -15.16 -4.62 3.01
N LYS A 113 -15.90 -4.27 4.06
CA LYS A 113 -15.49 -3.23 5.00
C LYS A 113 -14.28 -3.72 5.77
N ILE A 114 -13.17 -3.01 5.63
CA ILE A 114 -12.00 -3.19 6.46
C ILE A 114 -12.02 -2.11 7.53
N ASN A 115 -11.75 -2.48 8.79
CA ASN A 115 -11.44 -1.51 9.83
C ASN A 115 -10.24 -0.72 9.33
N ASN A 116 -10.38 0.58 9.03
CA ASN A 116 -9.46 1.46 8.30
C ASN A 116 -8.06 1.63 8.94
N LYS A 117 -7.41 0.51 9.27
CA LYS A 117 -6.10 0.40 9.85
C LYS A 117 -5.11 0.47 8.69
N LYS A 118 -4.22 1.45 8.77
CA LYS A 118 -3.17 1.71 7.78
C LYS A 118 -2.33 0.45 7.49
N GLN A 119 -2.15 -0.42 8.49
CA GLN A 119 -1.44 -1.68 8.43
C GLN A 119 -1.96 -2.60 7.31
N PHE A 120 -3.28 -2.71 7.17
CA PHE A 120 -3.87 -3.53 6.11
C PHE A 120 -3.49 -3.00 4.73
N TYR A 121 -3.67 -1.71 4.50
CA TYR A 121 -3.32 -1.11 3.22
C TYR A 121 -1.85 -1.31 2.87
N LEU A 122 -0.93 -1.18 3.83
CA LEU A 122 0.51 -1.38 3.61
C LEU A 122 0.86 -2.83 3.27
N PHE A 123 0.28 -3.81 3.98
CA PHE A 123 0.51 -5.21 3.69
C PHE A 123 0.05 -5.58 2.28
N PHE A 124 -1.21 -5.26 1.95
CA PHE A 124 -1.78 -5.55 0.64
C PHE A 124 -1.05 -4.79 -0.46
N LEU A 125 -0.58 -3.57 -0.21
CA LEU A 125 0.25 -2.82 -1.16
C LEU A 125 1.54 -3.57 -1.53
N GLY A 126 2.19 -4.22 -0.57
CA GLY A 126 3.35 -5.07 -0.82
C GLY A 126 3.01 -6.27 -1.71
N SER A 127 1.96 -7.01 -1.34
CA SER A 127 1.49 -8.18 -2.11
C SER A 127 1.06 -7.80 -3.53
N LEU A 128 0.35 -6.69 -3.69
CA LEU A 128 -0.04 -6.14 -4.99
C LEU A 128 1.19 -5.79 -5.81
N ASN A 129 2.14 -5.04 -5.26
CA ASN A 129 3.31 -4.59 -6.01
C ASN A 129 4.19 -5.74 -6.50
N LYS A 130 4.21 -6.89 -5.81
CA LYS A 130 4.84 -8.12 -6.34
C LYS A 130 4.21 -8.58 -7.67
N VAL A 131 2.90 -8.42 -7.82
CA VAL A 131 2.19 -8.71 -9.08
C VAL A 131 2.42 -7.60 -10.11
N PHE A 132 2.34 -6.33 -9.71
CA PHE A 132 2.49 -5.19 -10.62
C PHE A 132 3.88 -5.10 -11.28
N GLN A 133 4.93 -5.66 -10.66
CA GLN A 133 6.29 -5.72 -11.24
C GLN A 133 6.36 -6.42 -12.61
N LYS A 134 5.37 -7.25 -12.97
CA LYS A 134 5.29 -7.89 -14.29
C LYS A 134 4.96 -6.92 -15.44
N TYR A 135 4.44 -5.74 -15.11
CA TYR A 135 3.82 -4.82 -16.05
C TYR A 135 4.76 -3.65 -16.40
N SER A 136 4.71 -3.22 -17.65
CA SER A 136 5.57 -2.22 -18.27
C SER A 136 4.80 -1.42 -19.31
N TRP A 137 5.48 -0.49 -19.99
CA TRP A 137 4.88 0.28 -21.09
C TRP A 137 4.22 -0.61 -22.16
N ASP A 138 4.93 -1.66 -22.59
CA ASP A 138 4.44 -2.62 -23.59
C ASP A 138 3.48 -3.66 -22.99
N ASN A 139 3.56 -3.85 -21.67
CA ASN A 139 2.74 -4.79 -20.93
C ASN A 139 1.88 -4.06 -19.89
N LYS A 140 0.81 -3.38 -20.31
CA LYS A 140 0.02 -2.45 -19.47
C LYS A 140 -0.78 -3.13 -18.35
N SER A 141 -0.77 -2.55 -17.15
CA SER A 141 -1.49 -3.00 -15.95
C SER A 141 -2.96 -2.55 -15.88
N THR A 142 -3.72 -2.70 -16.96
CA THR A 142 -5.16 -2.36 -16.96
C THR A 142 -5.94 -3.18 -15.92
N TRP A 143 -7.04 -2.62 -15.40
CA TRP A 143 -7.88 -3.32 -14.41
C TRP A 143 -8.34 -4.72 -14.86
N ASN A 144 -8.77 -4.86 -16.11
CA ASN A 144 -9.21 -6.15 -16.66
C ASN A 144 -8.14 -7.23 -16.58
N ARG A 145 -6.87 -6.85 -16.67
CA ARG A 145 -5.73 -7.79 -16.57
C ARG A 145 -5.39 -8.07 -15.11
N ILE A 146 -5.14 -7.02 -14.33
CA ILE A 146 -4.70 -7.18 -12.93
C ILE A 146 -5.76 -7.88 -12.07
N SER A 147 -7.05 -7.66 -12.35
CA SER A 147 -8.14 -8.25 -11.57
C SER A 147 -8.17 -9.79 -11.64
N GLY A 148 -7.62 -10.38 -12.70
CA GLY A 148 -7.50 -11.83 -12.86
C GLY A 148 -6.29 -12.46 -12.16
N GLU A 149 -5.29 -11.64 -11.79
CA GLU A 149 -4.04 -12.09 -11.16
C GLU A 149 -4.26 -12.59 -9.73
N LEU A 150 -3.29 -13.36 -9.25
CA LEU A 150 -3.29 -13.98 -7.92
C LEU A 150 -2.35 -13.24 -6.97
N ILE A 151 -2.79 -13.06 -5.73
CA ILE A 151 -1.96 -12.65 -4.59
C ILE A 151 -2.02 -13.73 -3.51
N ALA A 152 -0.87 -14.01 -2.90
CA ALA A 152 -0.79 -14.93 -1.76
C ALA A 152 -1.10 -14.18 -0.47
N LEU A 153 -2.01 -14.70 0.33
CA LEU A 153 -2.41 -14.13 1.61
C LEU A 153 -2.44 -15.20 2.71
N PRO A 154 -2.16 -14.81 3.96
CA PRO A 154 -2.22 -15.72 5.10
C PRO A 154 -3.68 -16.03 5.43
N VAL A 155 -3.96 -17.27 5.80
CA VAL A 155 -5.31 -17.71 6.21
C VAL A 155 -5.36 -18.20 7.65
N ASP A 156 -6.54 -18.09 8.25
CA ASP A 156 -6.85 -18.64 9.57
C ASP A 156 -7.30 -20.11 9.49
N ASN A 157 -7.65 -20.68 10.63
CA ASN A 157 -8.10 -22.06 10.74
C ASN A 157 -9.47 -22.30 10.06
N GLN A 158 -10.20 -21.23 9.73
CA GLN A 158 -11.46 -21.24 9.00
C GLN A 158 -11.25 -20.97 7.50
N ASN A 159 -9.99 -20.99 7.02
CA ASN A 159 -9.60 -20.70 5.65
C ASN A 159 -9.98 -19.29 5.15
N GLN A 160 -10.21 -18.35 6.07
CA GLN A 160 -10.45 -16.94 5.74
C GLN A 160 -9.14 -16.15 5.82
N ILE A 161 -9.09 -14.98 5.20
CA ILE A 161 -7.93 -14.08 5.29
C ILE A 161 -7.69 -13.72 6.76
N ASN A 162 -6.48 -14.01 7.26
CA ASN A 162 -6.13 -13.79 8.65
C ASN A 162 -5.73 -12.32 8.89
N PHE A 163 -6.72 -11.45 9.11
CA PHE A 163 -6.49 -10.03 9.33
C PHE A 163 -5.70 -9.74 10.61
N ASP A 164 -5.92 -10.49 11.70
CA ASP A 164 -5.19 -10.29 12.95
C ASP A 164 -3.68 -10.53 12.76
N PHE A 165 -3.33 -11.57 12.00
CA PHE A 165 -1.96 -11.80 11.57
C PHE A 165 -1.43 -10.62 10.75
N ILE A 166 -2.17 -10.17 9.73
CA ILE A 166 -1.72 -9.10 8.84
C ILE A 166 -1.42 -7.82 9.64
N GLU A 167 -2.31 -7.46 10.56
CA GLU A 167 -2.13 -6.29 11.42
C GLU A 167 -0.86 -6.42 12.27
N LYS A 168 -0.73 -7.52 13.01
CA LYS A 168 0.38 -7.75 13.92
C LYS A 168 1.72 -7.80 13.17
N PHE A 169 1.78 -8.56 12.08
CA PHE A 169 2.97 -8.71 11.25
C PHE A 169 3.43 -7.36 10.69
N THR A 170 2.50 -6.58 10.14
CA THR A 170 2.84 -5.26 9.57
C THR A 170 3.27 -4.28 10.64
N PHE A 171 2.63 -4.31 11.81
CA PHE A 171 3.01 -3.47 12.93
C PHE A 171 4.44 -3.78 13.41
N LEU A 172 4.80 -5.05 13.58
CA LEU A 172 6.13 -5.47 14.01
C LEU A 172 7.21 -5.05 13.00
N ILE A 173 6.99 -5.26 11.71
CA ILE A 173 7.90 -4.79 10.65
C ILE A 173 8.08 -3.27 10.72
N MET A 174 6.99 -2.51 10.82
CA MET A 174 7.06 -1.06 10.93
C MET A 174 7.84 -0.62 12.17
N LYS A 175 7.69 -1.32 13.30
CA LYS A 175 8.42 -1.05 14.53
C LYS A 175 9.91 -1.31 14.38
N ILE A 176 10.32 -2.41 13.73
CA ILE A 176 11.74 -2.69 13.47
C ILE A 176 12.34 -1.60 12.58
N ILE A 177 11.70 -1.29 11.44
CA ILE A 177 12.21 -0.27 10.50
C ILE A 177 12.34 1.10 11.17
N LEU A 178 11.34 1.52 11.96
CA LEU A 178 11.41 2.80 12.68
C LEU A 178 12.60 2.84 13.64
N ASN A 179 12.87 1.75 14.35
CA ASN A 179 13.99 1.65 15.27
C ASN A 179 15.35 1.67 14.55
N GLU A 180 15.48 0.99 13.41
CA GLU A 180 16.67 1.05 12.58
C GLU A 180 16.97 2.47 12.10
N ILE A 181 15.92 3.20 11.68
CA ILE A 181 16.03 4.61 11.28
C ILE A 181 16.49 5.48 12.45
N ILE A 182 15.86 5.35 13.62
CA ILE A 182 16.25 6.12 14.82
C ILE A 182 17.71 5.85 15.20
N ASN A 183 18.12 4.57 15.23
CA ASN A 183 19.50 4.18 15.53
C ASN A 183 20.50 4.77 14.52
N TYR A 184 20.16 4.78 13.24
CA TYR A 184 20.99 5.37 12.19
C TYR A 184 21.23 6.87 12.43
N TYR A 185 20.17 7.62 12.77
CA TYR A 185 20.29 9.06 13.02
C TYR A 185 21.02 9.37 14.33
N ASN A 186 20.81 8.60 15.40
CA ASN A 186 21.53 8.81 16.67
C ASN A 186 23.05 8.64 16.51
N LYS A 187 23.48 7.59 15.79
CA LYS A 187 24.92 7.40 15.48
C LYS A 187 25.50 8.54 14.66
N LYS A 188 24.72 9.16 13.78
CA LYS A 188 25.17 10.32 13.02
C LYS A 188 25.29 11.58 13.86
N VAL A 189 24.43 11.76 14.85
CA VAL A 189 24.46 12.92 15.75
C VAL A 189 25.66 12.84 16.71
N GLU A 190 26.05 11.65 17.15
CA GLU A 190 27.23 11.45 18.02
C GLU A 190 28.59 11.73 17.33
N ILE A 191 28.60 11.90 16.00
CA ILE A 191 29.82 12.18 15.22
C ILE A 191 30.04 13.69 15.01
N PHE A 192 29.12 14.54 15.49
CA PHE A 192 29.25 16.01 15.51
C PHE A 192 29.42 16.53 16.93
#